data_AF-K2ETI6-F1
#
_entry.id   AF-K2ETI6-F1
#
_cell.length_a   1.000
_cell.length_b   1.000
_cell.length_c   1.000
_cell.angle_alpha   90.00
_cell.angle_beta   90.00
_cell.angle_gamma   90.00
#
_symmetry.space_group_name_H-M   'P 1'
#
loop_
_entity.id
_entity.type
_entity.pdbx_description
1 polymer ?
#
loop_
_entity_poly.entity_id
_entity_poly.type
_entity_poly.pdbx_seq_one_letter_code
_entity_poly.pdbx_strand_id
1 'polypeptide(L)'
;MKKQDGFTLMELIIVIVILGILSSFSIPRYMSLDVEARTSIVKGLHGSIMAASEMVHGVAIAKRLTGAGSKNFGGGLTVNLTANSYPVAMEDGIGAALTSTSGFTATVSANSIRYDADGGTAGTCSVTYNIGPADAIPTYNYVNSGC
;
A
#
# COMPACT_ATOMS: atom_id res chain seq x y z
N MET A 1 22.03 52.38 -23.17
CA MET A 1 21.13 52.02 -22.05
C MET A 1 19.96 51.26 -22.64
N LYS A 2 19.80 49.96 -22.35
CA LYS A 2 18.65 49.18 -22.81
C LYS A 2 17.47 49.53 -21.89
N LYS A 3 16.37 49.99 -22.48
CA LYS A 3 15.12 50.27 -21.78
C LYS A 3 14.54 48.92 -21.34
N GLN A 4 14.47 48.66 -20.04
CA GLN A 4 13.70 47.52 -19.54
C GLN A 4 12.23 47.91 -19.64
N ASP A 5 11.52 47.33 -20.61
CA ASP A 5 10.07 47.38 -20.62
C ASP A 5 9.58 46.55 -19.43
N GLY A 6 9.07 47.25 -18.42
CA GLY A 6 8.45 46.62 -17.25
C GLY A 6 7.17 45.91 -17.65
N PHE A 7 6.87 44.79 -16.98
CA PHE A 7 5.63 44.04 -17.17
C PHE A 7 4.42 44.92 -16.82
N THR A 8 3.42 44.96 -17.70
CA THR A 8 2.24 45.79 -17.43
C THR A 8 1.37 45.17 -16.34
N LEU A 9 0.76 46.00 -15.50
CA LEU A 9 -0.15 45.52 -14.46
C LEU A 9 -1.35 44.75 -15.05
N MET A 10 -1.79 45.13 -16.26
CA MET A 10 -2.84 44.41 -16.97
C MET A 10 -2.41 43.03 -17.46
N GLU A 11 -1.17 42.86 -17.96
CA GLU A 11 -0.68 41.52 -18.34
C GLU A 11 -0.68 40.57 -17.14
N LEU A 12 -0.29 41.05 -15.96
CA LEU A 12 -0.30 40.22 -14.76
C LEU A 12 -1.72 39.79 -14.39
N ILE A 13 -2.68 40.72 -14.47
CA ILE A 13 -4.10 40.44 -14.17
C ILE A 13 -4.68 39.44 -15.16
N ILE A 14 -4.43 39.61 -16.46
CA ILE A 14 -4.94 38.70 -17.49
C ILE A 14 -4.39 37.29 -17.28
N VAL A 15 -3.11 37.15 -16.94
CA VAL A 15 -2.50 35.84 -16.66
C VAL A 15 -3.14 35.14 -15.47
N ILE A 16 -3.32 35.83 -14.33
CA ILE A 16 -3.94 35.18 -13.15
C ILE A 16 -5.43 34.86 -13.39
N VAL A 17 -6.14 35.65 -14.20
CA VAL A 17 -7.54 35.36 -14.57
C VAL A 17 -7.60 34.11 -15.45
N ILE A 18 -6.73 34.00 -16.47
CA ILE A 18 -6.66 32.82 -17.33
C ILE A 18 -6.29 31.58 -16.51
N LEU A 19 -5.27 31.67 -15.65
CA LEU A 19 -4.86 30.57 -14.77
C LEU A 19 -6.00 30.18 -13.80
N GLY A 20 -6.77 31.14 -13.31
CA GLY A 20 -7.94 30.88 -12.45
C GLY A 20 -9.03 30.08 -13.16
N ILE A 21 -9.38 30.45 -14.41
CA ILE A 21 -10.39 29.74 -15.20
C ILE A 21 -9.91 28.32 -15.52
N LEU A 22 -8.66 28.18 -15.98
CA LEU A 22 -8.09 26.87 -16.31
C LEU A 22 -8.01 25.94 -15.09
N SER A 23 -7.67 26.48 -13.91
CA SER A 23 -7.58 25.71 -12.67
C SER A 23 -8.94 25.19 -12.19
N SER A 24 -10.02 25.96 -12.40
CA SER A 24 -11.39 25.56 -12.03
C SER A 24 -11.83 24.26 -12.71
N PHE A 25 -11.43 24.05 -13.97
CA PHE A 25 -11.78 22.85 -14.72
C PHE A 25 -10.87 21.65 -14.40
N SER A 26 -9.61 21.86 -14.00
CA SER A 26 -8.65 20.78 -13.78
C SER A 26 -8.77 20.15 -12.38
N ILE A 27 -9.18 20.91 -11.37
CA ILE A 27 -9.28 20.42 -9.97
C ILE A 27 -10.23 19.22 -9.83
N PRO A 28 -11.47 19.21 -10.36
CA PRO A 28 -12.38 18.09 -10.17
C PRO A 28 -11.84 16.77 -10.74
N ARG A 29 -11.16 16.84 -11.89
CA ARG A 29 -10.55 15.67 -12.53
C ARG A 29 -9.30 15.20 -11.79
N TYR A 30 -8.50 16.12 -11.27
CA TYR A 30 -7.33 15.77 -10.46
C TYR A 30 -7.75 14.97 -9.22
N MET A 31 -8.75 15.46 -8.47
CA MET A 31 -9.26 14.79 -7.28
C MET A 31 -9.81 13.38 -7.57
N SER A 32 -10.51 13.18 -8.70
CA SER A 32 -11.02 11.85 -9.05
C SER A 32 -9.89 10.88 -9.41
N LEU A 33 -8.82 11.36 -10.07
CA LEU A 33 -7.65 10.55 -10.39
C LEU A 33 -6.88 10.14 -9.13
N ASP A 34 -6.78 11.02 -8.13
CA ASP A 34 -6.14 10.67 -6.84
C ASP A 34 -6.89 9.54 -6.12
N VAL A 35 -8.23 9.60 -6.07
CA VAL A 35 -9.08 8.56 -5.47
C VAL A 35 -8.93 7.22 -6.23
N GLU A 36 -8.92 7.27 -7.56
CA GLU A 36 -8.77 6.08 -8.40
C GLU A 36 -7.37 5.47 -8.28
N ALA A 37 -6.33 6.30 -8.17
CA ALA A 37 -4.97 5.87 -7.92
C ALA A 37 -4.85 5.14 -6.57
N ARG A 38 -5.42 5.71 -5.50
CA ARG A 38 -5.47 5.09 -4.17
C ARG A 38 -6.20 3.76 -4.17
N THR A 39 -7.38 3.72 -4.79
CA THR A 39 -8.15 2.49 -4.93
C THR A 39 -7.36 1.42 -5.70
N SER A 40 -6.59 1.82 -6.70
CA SER A 40 -5.77 0.90 -7.51
C SER A 40 -4.57 0.35 -6.74
N ILE A 41 -3.87 1.17 -5.94
CA ILE A 41 -2.76 0.69 -5.11
C ILE A 41 -3.24 -0.25 -4.00
N VAL A 42 -4.40 0.02 -3.38
CA VAL A 42 -4.98 -0.88 -2.36
C VAL A 42 -5.31 -2.23 -2.97
N LYS A 43 -5.93 -2.26 -4.15
CA LYS A 43 -6.20 -3.51 -4.89
C LYS A 43 -4.91 -4.22 -5.30
N GLY A 44 -3.90 -3.47 -5.73
CA GLY A 44 -2.57 -3.99 -6.08
C GLY A 44 -1.91 -4.67 -4.88
N LEU A 45 -1.83 -3.98 -3.74
CA LEU A 45 -1.25 -4.52 -2.52
C LEU A 45 -2.02 -5.75 -2.01
N HIS A 46 -3.35 -5.75 -2.11
CA HIS A 46 -4.17 -6.92 -1.78
C HIS A 46 -3.77 -8.16 -2.59
N GLY A 47 -3.59 -8.01 -3.91
CA GLY A 47 -3.07 -9.08 -4.75
C GLY A 47 -1.65 -9.51 -4.38
N SER A 48 -0.77 -8.54 -4.06
CA SER A 48 0.61 -8.82 -3.63
C SER A 48 0.69 -9.60 -2.33
N ILE A 49 -0.14 -9.27 -1.33
CA ILE A 49 -0.19 -9.98 -0.04
C ILE A 49 -0.69 -11.41 -0.24
N MET A 50 -1.76 -11.60 -1.02
CA MET A 50 -2.26 -12.94 -1.34
C MET A 50 -1.17 -13.78 -2.01
N ALA A 51 -0.56 -13.27 -3.08
CA ALA A 51 0.51 -13.96 -3.79
C ALA A 51 1.72 -14.25 -2.88
N ALA A 52 2.18 -13.27 -2.08
CA ALA A 52 3.33 -13.44 -1.19
C ALA A 52 3.08 -14.54 -0.15
N SER A 53 1.91 -14.55 0.47
CA SER A 53 1.57 -15.55 1.48
C SER A 53 1.46 -16.97 0.91
N GLU A 54 0.88 -17.14 -0.29
CA GLU A 54 0.81 -18.42 -0.98
C GLU A 54 2.18 -18.90 -1.44
N MET A 55 3.02 -17.99 -1.96
CA MET A 55 4.40 -18.31 -2.35
C MET A 55 5.23 -18.75 -1.15
N VAL A 56 5.16 -18.02 -0.03
CA VAL A 56 5.85 -18.38 1.22
C VAL A 56 5.40 -19.77 1.67
N HIS A 57 4.10 -20.03 1.69
CA HIS A 57 3.55 -21.32 2.08
C HIS A 57 4.02 -22.46 1.15
N GLY A 58 3.93 -22.28 -0.16
CA GLY A 58 4.36 -23.28 -1.14
C GLY A 58 5.86 -23.59 -1.05
N VAL A 59 6.70 -22.56 -0.90
CA VAL A 59 8.15 -22.75 -0.72
C VAL A 59 8.46 -23.39 0.64
N ALA A 60 7.74 -23.03 1.70
CA ALA A 60 7.94 -23.61 3.02
C ALA A 60 7.67 -25.13 3.01
N ILE A 61 6.58 -25.56 2.36
CA ILE A 61 6.27 -26.99 2.20
C ILE A 61 7.33 -27.67 1.33
N ALA A 62 7.69 -27.08 0.19
CA ALA A 62 8.68 -27.66 -0.72
C ALA A 62 10.05 -27.87 -0.06
N LYS A 63 10.47 -26.94 0.80
CA LYS A 63 11.73 -26.98 1.55
C LYS A 63 11.63 -27.70 2.89
N ARG A 64 10.46 -28.24 3.26
CA ARG A 64 10.16 -28.83 4.58
C ARG A 64 10.42 -27.88 5.76
N LEU A 65 10.25 -26.58 5.55
CA LEU A 65 10.34 -25.53 6.57
C LEU A 65 9.03 -25.45 7.36
N THR A 66 8.66 -26.56 8.00
CA THR A 66 7.39 -26.68 8.73
C THR A 66 7.50 -26.20 10.18
N GLY A 67 6.36 -25.89 10.79
CA GLY A 67 6.27 -25.49 12.19
C GLY A 67 6.57 -24.01 12.42
N ALA A 68 6.10 -23.53 13.57
CA ALA A 68 6.16 -22.11 13.92
C ALA A 68 7.60 -21.59 14.05
N GLY A 69 7.76 -20.28 13.88
CA GLY A 69 9.02 -19.56 14.09
C GLY A 69 9.74 -19.18 12.80
N SER A 70 10.82 -18.42 12.98
CA SER A 70 11.66 -17.88 11.91
C SER A 70 12.27 -18.97 11.02
N LYS A 71 12.09 -18.85 9.70
CA LYS A 71 12.64 -19.76 8.69
C LYS A 71 13.39 -18.99 7.60
N ASN A 72 14.48 -19.57 7.13
CA ASN A 72 15.31 -19.00 6.06
C ASN A 72 14.86 -19.50 4.69
N PHE A 73 14.42 -18.58 3.84
CA PHE A 73 13.99 -18.88 2.46
C PHE A 73 15.14 -18.81 1.45
N GLY A 74 16.31 -18.34 1.88
CA GLY A 74 17.50 -18.15 1.05
C GLY A 74 17.61 -16.72 0.54
N GLY A 75 18.77 -16.34 0.00
CA GLY A 75 19.00 -14.97 -0.51
C GLY A 75 18.91 -13.88 0.57
N GLY A 76 19.15 -14.23 1.84
CA GLY A 76 19.00 -13.32 2.99
C GLY A 76 17.56 -13.14 3.47
N LEU A 77 16.56 -13.72 2.80
CA LEU A 77 15.16 -13.64 3.19
C LEU A 77 14.86 -14.58 4.36
N THR A 78 14.42 -14.00 5.46
CA THR A 78 13.95 -14.72 6.65
C THR A 78 12.51 -14.32 6.92
N VAL A 79 11.63 -15.30 7.08
CA VAL A 79 10.20 -15.07 7.32
C VAL A 79 9.75 -15.92 8.51
N ASN A 80 9.06 -15.29 9.45
CA ASN A 80 8.46 -15.96 10.59
C ASN A 80 7.14 -16.62 10.18
N LEU A 81 7.02 -17.92 10.46
CA LEU A 81 5.88 -18.74 10.06
C LEU A 81 5.02 -19.15 11.26
N THR A 82 3.75 -19.40 10.98
CA THR A 82 2.82 -20.13 11.85
C THR A 82 3.09 -21.64 11.81
N ALA A 83 2.41 -22.41 12.67
CA ALA A 83 2.57 -23.87 12.68
C ALA A 83 2.19 -24.50 11.31
N ASN A 84 1.19 -23.94 10.63
CA ASN A 84 0.76 -24.37 9.30
C ASN A 84 1.58 -23.77 8.13
N SER A 85 2.80 -23.26 8.40
CA SER A 85 3.74 -22.77 7.39
C SER A 85 3.26 -21.57 6.57
N TYR A 86 2.29 -20.79 7.07
CA TYR A 86 1.95 -19.47 6.53
C TYR A 86 2.73 -18.38 7.26
N PRO A 87 3.04 -17.24 6.60
CA PRO A 87 3.69 -16.13 7.28
C PRO A 87 2.83 -15.59 8.41
N VAL A 88 3.44 -15.20 9.53
CA VAL A 88 2.71 -14.53 10.62
C VAL A 88 2.25 -13.14 10.19
N ALA A 89 1.16 -12.64 10.78
CA ALA A 89 0.63 -11.30 10.52
C ALA A 89 1.42 -10.20 11.24
N MET A 90 2.73 -10.15 11.01
CA MET A 90 3.69 -9.22 11.61
C MET A 90 4.73 -8.78 10.56
N GLU A 91 5.53 -7.77 10.91
CA GLU A 91 6.60 -7.24 10.05
C GLU A 91 7.67 -8.28 9.70
N ASP A 92 7.99 -9.19 10.62
CA ASP A 92 8.94 -10.30 10.40
C ASP A 92 8.31 -11.50 9.68
N GLY A 93 7.00 -11.47 9.45
CA GLY A 93 6.23 -12.48 8.71
C GLY A 93 5.86 -11.98 7.31
N ILE A 94 4.58 -11.67 7.11
CA ILE A 94 4.08 -11.21 5.81
C ILE A 94 4.73 -9.89 5.38
N GLY A 95 5.11 -9.01 6.33
CA GLY A 95 5.84 -7.78 6.02
C GLY A 95 7.19 -8.06 5.35
N ALA A 96 7.94 -9.03 5.88
CA ALA A 96 9.23 -9.46 5.32
C ALA A 96 9.08 -10.15 3.95
N ALA A 97 7.92 -10.76 3.67
CA ALA A 97 7.63 -11.41 2.39
C ALA A 97 7.25 -10.41 1.28
N LEU A 98 6.92 -9.17 1.62
CA LEU A 98 6.59 -8.12 0.65
C LEU A 98 7.86 -7.38 0.21
N THR A 99 7.93 -7.05 -1.08
CA THR A 99 9.10 -6.35 -1.67
C THR A 99 9.10 -4.85 -1.44
N SER A 100 7.91 -4.23 -1.30
CA SER A 100 7.76 -2.82 -0.92
C SER A 100 6.36 -2.57 -0.34
N THR A 101 6.32 -1.81 0.75
CA THR A 101 5.11 -1.27 1.37
C THR A 101 5.06 0.27 1.29
N SER A 102 5.89 0.87 0.43
CA SER A 102 5.93 2.32 0.23
C SER A 102 4.55 2.88 -0.13
N GLY A 103 4.14 3.99 0.50
CA GLY A 103 2.81 4.55 0.32
C GLY A 103 1.76 3.91 1.23
N PHE A 104 2.17 3.06 2.17
CA PHE A 104 1.30 2.47 3.18
C PHE A 104 1.87 2.59 4.59
N THR A 105 0.99 2.79 5.55
CA THR A 105 1.30 2.73 6.98
C THR A 105 0.80 1.39 7.55
N ALA A 106 1.72 0.59 8.10
CA ALA A 106 1.40 -0.70 8.70
C ALA A 106 0.96 -0.57 10.17
N THR A 107 -0.16 -1.20 10.52
CA THR A 107 -0.66 -1.36 11.89
C THR A 107 -0.71 -2.84 12.23
N VAL A 108 0.12 -3.27 13.18
CA VAL A 108 0.18 -4.67 13.64
C VAL A 108 -0.74 -4.88 14.83
N SER A 109 -1.38 -6.04 14.90
CA SER A 109 -2.15 -6.56 16.03
C SER A 109 -1.87 -8.06 16.16
N ALA A 110 -2.30 -8.69 17.26
CA ALA A 110 -1.89 -10.05 17.62
C ALA A 110 -2.03 -11.11 16.50
N ASN A 111 -3.03 -10.94 15.62
CA ASN A 111 -3.37 -11.89 14.55
C ASN A 111 -3.63 -11.22 13.21
N SER A 112 -3.29 -9.93 13.08
CA SER A 112 -3.59 -9.17 11.88
C SER A 112 -2.58 -8.05 11.67
N ILE A 113 -2.27 -7.80 10.41
CA ILE A 113 -1.53 -6.62 9.98
C ILE A 113 -2.33 -5.90 8.91
N ARG A 114 -2.47 -4.60 9.10
CA ARG A 114 -3.28 -3.73 8.26
C ARG A 114 -2.39 -2.66 7.63
N TYR A 115 -2.48 -2.51 6.33
CA TYR A 115 -1.78 -1.51 5.55
C TYR A 115 -2.77 -0.44 5.11
N ASP A 116 -2.65 0.76 5.67
CA ASP A 116 -3.43 1.94 5.27
C ASP A 116 -2.72 2.70 4.16
N ALA A 117 -3.43 3.03 3.07
CA ALA A 117 -2.85 3.85 2.02
C ALA A 117 -2.64 5.29 2.49
N ASP A 118 -1.47 5.85 2.23
CA ASP A 118 -1.13 7.22 2.62
C ASP A 118 -2.07 8.23 1.95
N GLY A 119 -2.53 9.20 2.74
CA GLY A 119 -3.52 10.20 2.32
C GLY A 119 -4.96 9.69 2.23
N GLY A 120 -5.19 8.38 2.34
CA GLY A 120 -6.52 7.79 2.57
C GLY A 120 -6.95 7.87 4.03
N THR A 121 -8.22 7.56 4.29
CA THR A 121 -8.72 7.50 5.67
C THR A 121 -8.36 6.15 6.29
N ALA A 122 -7.66 6.19 7.43
CA ALA A 122 -7.25 4.98 8.15
C ALA A 122 -8.45 4.05 8.43
N GLY A 123 -8.32 2.78 8.09
CA GLY A 123 -9.34 1.74 8.29
C GLY A 123 -10.32 1.60 7.14
N THR A 124 -10.38 2.58 6.25
CA THR A 124 -11.36 2.62 5.15
C THR A 124 -10.71 2.74 3.76
N CYS A 125 -9.40 3.01 3.69
CA CYS A 125 -8.56 2.79 2.52
C CYS A 125 -7.40 1.87 2.91
N SER A 126 -7.69 0.58 3.08
CA SER A 126 -6.71 -0.34 3.68
C SER A 126 -6.83 -1.77 3.18
N VAL A 127 -5.72 -2.50 3.29
CA VAL A 127 -5.64 -3.94 3.11
C VAL A 127 -5.29 -4.58 4.44
N THR A 128 -6.00 -5.63 4.83
CA THR A 128 -5.76 -6.36 6.07
C THR A 128 -5.44 -7.82 5.75
N TYR A 129 -4.30 -8.28 6.25
CA TYR A 129 -3.92 -9.68 6.32
C TYR A 129 -4.20 -10.19 7.72
N ASN A 130 -5.07 -11.17 7.85
CA ASN A 130 -5.34 -11.83 9.13
C ASN A 130 -4.89 -13.28 9.07
N ILE A 131 -4.27 -13.73 10.14
CA ILE A 131 -4.02 -15.15 10.39
C ILE A 131 -4.54 -15.48 11.78
N GLY A 132 -5.52 -16.37 11.84
CA GLY A 132 -6.07 -16.85 13.11
C GLY A 132 -5.02 -17.60 13.95
N PRO A 133 -5.41 -18.23 15.07
CA PRO A 133 -4.48 -19.07 15.83
C PRO A 133 -3.87 -20.19 14.96
N ALA A 134 -2.82 -20.84 15.46
CA ALA A 134 -1.77 -21.62 14.77
C ALA A 134 -2.12 -22.53 13.55
N ASP A 135 -3.39 -22.84 13.30
CA ASP A 135 -3.88 -23.71 12.22
C ASP A 135 -4.83 -23.01 11.22
N ALA A 136 -5.05 -21.71 11.36
CA ALA A 136 -5.96 -20.97 10.48
C ALA A 136 -5.32 -20.66 9.11
N ILE A 137 -6.09 -20.87 8.05
CA ILE A 137 -5.77 -20.35 6.72
C ILE A 137 -5.86 -18.81 6.78
N PRO A 138 -4.90 -18.08 6.20
CA PRO A 138 -4.97 -16.63 6.17
C PRO A 138 -6.22 -16.12 5.44
N THR A 139 -6.77 -15.01 5.92
CA THR A 139 -7.84 -14.28 5.25
C THR A 139 -7.33 -12.91 4.82
N TYR A 140 -7.71 -12.51 3.63
CA TYR A 140 -7.33 -11.24 3.02
C TYR A 140 -8.58 -10.39 2.87
N ASN A 141 -8.57 -9.20 3.43
CA ASN A 141 -9.68 -8.26 3.31
C ASN A 141 -9.15 -6.91 2.82
N TYR A 142 -9.92 -6.22 1.99
CA TYR A 142 -9.60 -4.84 1.61
C TYR A 142 -10.85 -3.97 1.72
N VAL A 143 -10.63 -2.70 2.05
CA VAL A 143 -11.68 -1.68 2.16
C VAL A 143 -11.20 -0.45 1.40
N ASN A 144 -12.05 0.11 0.54
CA ASN A 144 -11.73 1.26 -0.31
C ASN A 144 -12.72 2.42 -0.18
N SER A 145 -13.60 2.41 0.82
CA SER A 145 -14.63 3.44 1.00
C SER A 145 -14.11 4.80 1.43
N GLY A 146 -12.87 4.87 1.95
CA GLY A 146 -12.18 6.11 2.32
C GLY A 146 -10.91 6.36 1.53
N CYS A 147 -10.78 5.70 0.37
CA CYS A 147 -9.88 6.12 -0.70
C CYS A 147 -10.53 7.30 -1.44
#